data_AF-A0A969YFA4-F1
#
_entry.id   AF-A0A969YFA4-F1
#
_cell.length_a   1.000
_cell.length_b   1.000
_cell.length_c   1.000
_cell.angle_alpha   90.00
_cell.angle_beta   90.00
_cell.angle_gamma   90.00
#
_symmetry.space_group_name_H-M   'P 1'
#
loop_
_entity.id
_entity.type
_entity.pdbx_description
1 polymer ?
#
loop_
_entity_poly.entity_id
_entity_poly.type
_entity_poly.pdbx_seq_one_letter_code
_entity_poly.pdbx_strand_id
1 'polypeptide(L)'
;LSNLLDVVRILAVCAAFFFGYQIGFQNGYDPVAQLHFMIPILVSAVAGISGLEGLLFPEKASAAKGFQSDGNYQRQTAIALLSYTAVALLVTFAGWGLYAELTILFAFCFFFFFSGINHAADAIKNKNYRWQNINRPFITLLMIAGLAYPVAMALK
;
A
#
# COMPACT_ATOMS: atom_id res chain seq x y z
N LEU A 1 1.39 -8.89 -17.60
CA LEU A 1 2.23 -8.68 -16.41
C LEU A 1 1.61 -7.65 -15.47
N SER A 2 1.39 -6.39 -15.88
CA SER A 2 0.81 -5.37 -14.99
C SER A 2 -0.55 -5.77 -14.40
N ASN A 3 -1.48 -6.30 -15.21
CA ASN A 3 -2.76 -6.82 -14.70
C ASN A 3 -2.60 -7.99 -13.71
N LEU A 4 -1.57 -8.83 -13.87
CA LEU A 4 -1.32 -9.94 -12.95
C LEU A 4 -0.80 -9.41 -11.60
N LEU A 5 0.14 -8.47 -11.63
CA LEU A 5 0.66 -7.83 -10.43
C LEU A 5 -0.42 -7.03 -9.68
N ASP A 6 -1.32 -6.37 -10.41
CA ASP A 6 -2.52 -5.73 -9.83
C ASP A 6 -3.40 -6.75 -9.09
N VAL A 7 -3.69 -7.90 -9.70
CA VAL A 7 -4.48 -8.97 -9.07
C VAL A 7 -3.78 -9.53 -7.84
N VAL A 8 -2.47 -9.81 -7.94
CA VAL A 8 -1.68 -10.31 -6.80
C VAL A 8 -1.70 -9.32 -5.64
N ARG A 9 -1.54 -8.01 -5.91
CA ARG A 9 -1.65 -6.96 -4.88
C ARG A 9 -3.00 -6.99 -4.19
N ILE A 10 -4.09 -7.04 -4.95
CA ILE A 10 -5.45 -7.06 -4.42
C ILE A 10 -5.68 -8.32 -3.57
N LEU A 11 -5.31 -9.50 -4.07
CA LEU A 11 -5.48 -10.76 -3.34
C LEU A 11 -4.67 -10.78 -2.04
N ALA A 12 -3.42 -10.28 -2.07
CA ALA A 12 -2.60 -10.19 -0.87
C ALA A 12 -3.19 -9.23 0.16
N VAL A 13 -3.74 -8.09 -0.27
CA VAL A 13 -4.46 -7.16 0.62
C VAL A 13 -5.70 -7.82 1.21
N CYS A 14 -6.54 -8.48 0.39
CA CYS A 14 -7.71 -9.20 0.86
C CYS A 14 -7.36 -10.30 1.87
N ALA A 15 -6.29 -11.07 1.60
CA ALA A 15 -5.81 -12.10 2.51
C ALA A 15 -5.31 -11.50 3.83
N ALA A 16 -4.55 -10.40 3.78
CA ALA A 16 -4.07 -9.70 4.98
C ALA A 16 -5.25 -9.25 5.87
N PHE A 17 -6.29 -8.65 5.27
CA PHE A 17 -7.49 -8.27 6.01
C PHE A 17 -8.24 -9.48 6.57
N PHE A 18 -8.49 -10.50 5.76
CA PHE A 18 -9.21 -11.70 6.19
C PHE A 18 -8.55 -12.39 7.38
N PHE A 19 -7.26 -12.73 7.25
CA PHE A 19 -6.52 -13.39 8.32
C PHE A 19 -6.22 -12.45 9.49
N GLY A 20 -5.96 -11.18 9.24
CA GLY A 20 -5.73 -10.20 10.29
C GLY A 20 -6.94 -10.04 11.21
N TYR A 21 -8.15 -9.95 10.66
CA TYR A 21 -9.38 -9.91 11.45
C TYR A 21 -9.65 -11.25 12.15
N GLN A 22 -9.34 -12.39 11.53
CA GLN A 22 -9.43 -13.68 12.20
C GLN A 22 -8.50 -13.77 13.41
N ILE A 23 -7.25 -13.31 13.28
CA ILE A 23 -6.26 -13.24 14.36
C ILE A 23 -6.75 -12.29 15.46
N GLY A 24 -7.18 -11.09 15.08
CA GLY A 24 -7.60 -10.06 16.03
C GLY A 24 -8.80 -10.46 16.90
N PHE A 25 -9.70 -11.29 16.39
CA PHE A 25 -10.93 -11.70 17.09
C PHE A 25 -10.91 -13.12 17.65
N GLN A 26 -9.77 -13.80 17.62
CA GLN A 26 -9.70 -15.23 17.96
C GLN A 26 -10.08 -15.52 19.43
N ASN A 27 -9.64 -14.69 20.37
CA ASN A 27 -9.83 -14.89 21.82
C ASN A 27 -10.10 -13.55 22.53
N GLY A 28 -11.23 -12.93 22.20
CA GLY A 28 -11.43 -11.51 22.49
C GLY A 28 -10.74 -10.65 21.42
N TYR A 29 -10.77 -9.33 21.59
CA TYR A 29 -10.23 -8.42 20.60
C TYR A 29 -8.80 -8.00 20.93
N ASP A 30 -7.83 -8.50 20.16
CA ASP A 30 -6.42 -8.10 20.20
C ASP A 30 -6.06 -7.28 18.93
N PRO A 31 -6.19 -5.95 19.00
CA PRO A 31 -5.87 -5.08 17.87
C PRO A 31 -4.37 -5.02 17.57
N VAL A 32 -3.51 -5.29 18.55
CA VAL A 32 -2.05 -5.24 18.37
C VAL A 32 -1.59 -6.45 17.55
N ALA A 33 -2.02 -7.66 17.91
CA ALA A 33 -1.72 -8.86 17.13
C ALA A 33 -2.27 -8.77 15.70
N GLN A 34 -3.47 -8.21 15.53
CA GLN A 34 -4.05 -7.94 14.22
C GLN A 34 -3.15 -7.03 13.37
N LEU A 35 -2.74 -5.88 13.91
CA LEU A 35 -1.91 -4.91 13.18
C LEU A 35 -0.50 -5.45 12.91
N HIS A 36 0.11 -6.11 13.89
CA HIS A 36 1.43 -6.74 13.76
C HIS A 36 1.48 -7.73 12.59
N PHE A 37 0.38 -8.46 12.37
CA PHE A 37 0.23 -9.32 11.20
C PHE A 37 -0.04 -8.54 9.91
N MET A 38 -0.99 -7.61 9.92
CA MET A 38 -1.47 -6.94 8.70
C MET A 38 -0.45 -5.98 8.09
N ILE A 39 0.22 -5.15 8.89
CA ILE A 39 1.10 -4.06 8.44
C ILE A 39 2.20 -4.54 7.49
N PRO A 40 3.07 -5.52 7.84
CA PRO A 40 4.15 -5.95 6.96
C PRO A 40 3.63 -6.54 5.65
N ILE A 41 2.51 -7.26 5.68
CA ILE A 41 1.91 -7.87 4.49
C ILE A 41 1.31 -6.79 3.57
N LEU A 42 0.53 -5.86 4.12
CA LEU A 42 -0.10 -4.78 3.35
C LEU A 42 0.94 -3.89 2.68
N VAL A 43 1.94 -3.44 3.45
CA VAL A 43 3.01 -2.57 2.92
C VAL A 43 3.82 -3.30 1.86
N SER A 44 4.23 -4.55 2.11
CA SER A 44 5.02 -5.33 1.14
C SER A 44 4.25 -5.65 -0.12
N ALA A 45 2.98 -6.03 0.01
CA ALA A 45 2.13 -6.31 -1.14
C ALA A 45 1.96 -5.06 -2.00
N VAL A 46 1.55 -3.94 -1.41
CA VAL A 46 1.22 -2.74 -2.19
C VAL A 46 2.47 -1.99 -2.62
N ALA A 47 3.33 -1.60 -1.68
CA ALA A 47 4.52 -0.81 -1.97
C ALA A 47 5.64 -1.66 -2.59
N GLY A 48 5.89 -2.85 -2.05
CA GLY A 48 6.97 -3.73 -2.51
C GLY A 48 6.79 -4.18 -3.95
N ILE A 49 5.61 -4.73 -4.28
CA ILE A 49 5.31 -5.15 -5.66
C ILE A 49 5.31 -3.95 -6.61
N SER A 50 4.73 -2.81 -6.22
CA SER A 50 4.72 -1.60 -7.06
C SER A 50 6.12 -1.02 -7.28
N GLY A 51 6.98 -1.07 -6.26
CA GLY A 51 8.37 -0.64 -6.35
C GLY A 51 9.21 -1.54 -7.24
N LEU A 52 9.07 -2.86 -7.09
CA LEU A 52 9.71 -3.83 -7.99
C LEU A 52 9.23 -3.67 -9.44
N GLU A 53 7.92 -3.52 -9.66
CA GLU A 53 7.35 -3.27 -10.98
C GLU A 53 7.91 -1.99 -11.60
N GLY A 54 8.03 -0.91 -10.81
CA GLY A 54 8.57 0.37 -11.26
C GLY A 54 10.06 0.34 -11.61
N LEU A 55 10.86 -0.51 -10.97
CA LEU A 55 12.28 -0.67 -11.29
C LEU A 55 12.53 -1.64 -12.46
N LEU A 56 11.83 -2.78 -12.46
CA LEU A 56 12.09 -3.86 -13.43
C LEU A 56 11.34 -3.65 -14.75
N PHE A 57 10.18 -2.98 -14.73
CA PHE A 57 9.31 -2.81 -15.89
C PHE A 57 8.83 -1.35 -16.06
N PRO A 58 9.73 -0.37 -16.11
CA PRO A 58 9.38 1.04 -16.00
C PRO A 58 8.43 1.51 -17.11
N GLU A 59 8.71 1.16 -18.36
CA GLU A 59 7.88 1.55 -19.50
C GLU A 59 6.45 1.03 -19.41
N LYS A 60 6.29 -0.24 -18.97
CA LYS A 60 4.98 -0.87 -18.79
C LYS A 60 4.20 -0.22 -17.66
N ALA A 61 4.86 0.10 -16.56
CA ALA A 61 4.25 0.74 -15.40
C ALA A 61 3.80 2.18 -15.72
N SER A 62 4.56 2.92 -16.52
CA SER A 62 4.21 4.28 -16.96
C SER A 62 3.07 4.27 -18.00
N ALA A 63 3.13 3.34 -18.96
CA ALA A 63 2.08 3.17 -19.96
C ALA A 63 0.72 2.79 -19.33
N ALA A 64 0.71 1.95 -18.30
CA ALA A 64 -0.52 1.58 -17.57
C ALA A 64 -1.22 2.78 -16.92
N LYS A 65 -0.45 3.80 -16.52
CA LYS A 65 -0.93 5.06 -15.91
C LYS A 65 -1.18 6.17 -16.94
N GLY A 66 -0.80 5.95 -18.20
CA GLY A 66 -0.90 6.98 -19.24
C GLY A 66 0.13 8.11 -19.09
N PHE A 67 1.22 7.89 -18.35
CA PHE A 67 2.31 8.86 -18.21
C PHE A 67 3.44 8.57 -19.19
N GLN A 68 4.16 9.63 -19.61
CA GLN A 68 5.44 9.45 -20.28
C GLN A 68 6.48 9.00 -19.26
N SER A 69 7.35 8.07 -19.66
CA SER A 69 8.39 7.52 -18.80
C SER A 69 9.53 8.53 -18.60
N ASP A 70 9.39 9.44 -17.64
CA ASP A 70 10.56 10.11 -17.05
C ASP A 70 11.28 9.08 -16.17
N GLY A 71 12.33 8.48 -16.74
CA GLY A 71 13.05 7.37 -16.11
C GLY A 71 13.63 7.70 -14.74
N ASN A 72 13.96 8.96 -14.47
CA ASN A 72 14.55 9.37 -13.19
C ASN A 72 13.50 9.47 -12.09
N TYR A 73 12.41 10.21 -12.35
CA TYR A 73 11.30 10.35 -11.40
C TYR A 73 10.66 9.00 -11.08
N GLN A 74 10.49 8.15 -12.10
CA GLN A 74 9.94 6.82 -11.92
C GLN A 74 10.81 5.93 -11.04
N ARG A 75 12.13 5.92 -11.26
CA ARG A 75 13.07 5.17 -10.41
C ARG A 75 13.06 5.67 -8.97
N GLN A 76 13.06 6.99 -8.77
CA GLN A 76 12.99 7.57 -7.43
C GLN A 76 11.71 7.14 -6.71
N THR A 77 10.56 7.19 -7.39
CA THR A 77 9.28 6.74 -6.83
C THR A 77 9.31 5.24 -6.50
N ALA A 78 9.88 4.43 -7.39
CA ALA A 78 9.99 2.99 -7.17
C ALA A 78 10.89 2.65 -5.97
N ILE A 79 12.01 3.36 -5.81
CA ILE A 79 12.90 3.23 -4.64
C ILE A 79 12.17 3.67 -3.37
N ALA A 80 11.45 4.79 -3.38
CA ALA A 80 10.68 5.24 -2.23
C ALA A 80 9.65 4.18 -1.78
N LEU A 81 8.97 3.53 -2.71
CA LEU A 81 8.04 2.43 -2.44
C LEU A 81 8.75 1.21 -1.81
N LEU A 82 9.93 0.85 -2.32
CA LEU A 82 10.74 -0.22 -1.74
C LEU A 82 11.24 0.14 -0.34
N SER A 83 11.56 1.41 -0.07
CA SER A 83 11.95 1.86 1.26
C SER A 83 10.85 1.66 2.30
N TYR A 84 9.58 1.90 1.96
CA TYR A 84 8.47 1.60 2.87
C TYR A 84 8.43 0.10 3.22
N THR A 85 8.62 -0.76 2.23
CA THR A 85 8.66 -2.22 2.43
C THR A 85 9.84 -2.65 3.29
N ALA A 86 11.04 -2.14 2.99
CA ALA A 86 12.25 -2.46 3.74
C ALA A 86 12.11 -2.06 5.22
N VAL A 87 11.60 -0.85 5.49
CA VAL A 87 11.38 -0.38 6.87
C VAL A 87 10.28 -1.18 7.55
N ALA A 88 9.17 -1.50 6.88
CA ALA A 88 8.10 -2.30 7.47
C ALA A 88 8.61 -3.70 7.89
N LEU A 89 9.35 -4.38 7.01
CA LEU A 89 9.95 -5.68 7.34
C LEU A 89 10.98 -5.57 8.46
N LEU A 90 11.83 -4.53 8.44
CA LEU A 90 12.82 -4.29 9.49
C LEU A 90 12.14 -4.10 10.85
N VAL A 91 11.14 -3.22 10.94
CA VAL A 91 10.39 -2.93 12.17
C VAL A 91 9.74 -4.20 12.72
N THR A 92 9.10 -4.99 11.85
CA THR A 92 8.45 -6.26 12.24
C THR A 92 9.48 -7.28 12.74
N PHE A 93 10.53 -7.58 11.98
CA PHE A 93 11.50 -8.62 12.35
C PHE A 93 12.42 -8.22 13.50
N ALA A 94 12.68 -6.93 13.68
CA ALA A 94 13.46 -6.42 14.80
C ALA A 94 12.61 -6.22 16.07
N GLY A 95 11.29 -6.40 15.99
CA GLY A 95 10.39 -6.30 17.13
C GLY A 95 10.35 -4.91 17.77
N TRP A 96 10.43 -3.84 16.97
CA TRP A 96 10.46 -2.46 17.49
C TRP A 96 9.12 -2.00 18.10
N GLY A 97 8.07 -2.80 17.94
CA GLY A 97 6.78 -2.63 18.59
C GLY A 97 5.81 -1.71 17.84
N LEU A 98 4.59 -1.64 18.39
CA LEU A 98 3.41 -1.06 17.75
C LEU A 98 3.62 0.36 17.21
N TYR A 99 4.22 1.27 17.99
CA TYR A 99 4.36 2.66 17.55
C TYR A 99 5.28 2.82 16.33
N ALA A 100 6.32 1.99 16.22
CA ALA A 100 7.18 1.96 15.03
C ALA A 100 6.41 1.43 13.81
N GLU A 101 5.59 0.38 14.02
CA GLU A 101 4.73 -0.21 12.99
C GLU A 101 3.67 0.78 12.50
N LEU A 102 3.02 1.48 13.41
CA LEU A 102 2.05 2.53 13.08
C LEU A 102 2.71 3.70 12.36
N THR A 103 3.93 4.07 12.72
CA THR A 103 4.67 5.14 12.03
C THR A 103 4.89 4.79 10.56
N ILE A 104 5.37 3.58 10.27
CA ILE A 104 5.57 3.15 8.88
C ILE A 104 4.24 2.95 8.14
N LEU A 105 3.21 2.42 8.81
CA LEU A 105 1.86 2.29 8.27
C LEU A 105 1.29 3.66 7.87
N PHE A 106 1.38 4.67 8.74
CA PHE A 106 0.86 6.00 8.45
C PHE A 106 1.63 6.68 7.32
N ALA A 107 2.96 6.60 7.32
CA ALA A 107 3.77 7.14 6.23
C ALA A 107 3.37 6.51 4.88
N PHE A 108 3.16 5.19 4.86
CA PHE A 108 2.64 4.46 3.70
C PHE A 108 1.23 4.91 3.29
N CYS A 109 0.29 4.99 4.24
CA CYS A 109 -1.10 5.40 3.98
C CYS A 109 -1.16 6.85 3.44
N PHE A 110 -0.40 7.78 4.02
CA PHE A 110 -0.32 9.15 3.52
C PHE A 110 0.28 9.21 2.12
N PHE A 111 1.37 8.49 1.85
CA PHE A 111 1.93 8.42 0.52
C PHE A 111 0.88 7.96 -0.52
N PHE A 112 0.15 6.88 -0.24
CA PHE A 112 -0.86 6.37 -1.17
C PHE A 112 -2.11 7.26 -1.24
N PHE A 113 -2.47 7.95 -0.16
CA PHE A 113 -3.55 8.92 -0.15
C PHE A 113 -3.24 10.11 -1.07
N PHE A 114 -2.08 10.74 -0.89
CA PHE A 114 -1.65 11.83 -1.77
C PHE A 114 -1.41 11.36 -3.21
N SER A 115 -0.90 10.14 -3.39
CA SER A 115 -0.83 9.52 -4.72
C SER A 115 -2.21 9.38 -5.35
N GLY A 116 -3.22 8.90 -4.59
CA GLY A 116 -4.60 8.82 -5.03
C GLY A 116 -5.15 10.17 -5.46
N ILE A 117 -4.94 11.22 -4.66
CA ILE A 117 -5.33 12.60 -5.02
C ILE A 117 -4.66 13.02 -6.33
N ASN A 118 -3.37 12.77 -6.50
CA ASN A 118 -2.65 13.11 -7.73
C ASN A 118 -3.24 12.40 -8.96
N HIS A 119 -3.57 11.12 -8.82
CA HIS A 119 -4.21 10.34 -9.88
C HIS A 119 -5.63 10.82 -10.21
N ALA A 120 -6.42 11.19 -9.20
CA ALA A 120 -7.75 11.78 -9.42
C ALA A 120 -7.64 13.15 -10.11
N ALA A 121 -6.69 13.99 -9.69
CA ALA A 121 -6.43 15.28 -10.31
C ALA A 121 -6.01 15.13 -11.78
N ASP A 122 -5.17 14.14 -12.10
CA ASP A 122 -4.77 13.83 -13.47
C ASP A 122 -5.94 13.34 -14.33
N ALA A 123 -6.80 12.47 -13.78
CA ALA A 123 -8.00 12.01 -14.45
C ALA A 123 -8.96 13.17 -14.81
N ILE A 124 -9.10 14.16 -13.92
CA ILE A 124 -9.98 15.31 -14.14
C ILE A 124 -9.35 16.33 -15.08
N LYS A 125 -8.12 16.78 -14.79
CA LYS A 125 -7.46 17.88 -15.52
C LYS A 125 -7.00 17.45 -16.91
N ASN A 126 -6.40 16.27 -17.01
CA ASN A 126 -5.78 15.78 -18.24
C ASN A 126 -6.66 14.75 -18.96
N LYS A 127 -7.89 14.49 -18.48
CA LYS A 127 -8.83 13.49 -19.02
C LYS A 127 -8.20 12.10 -19.13
N ASN A 128 -7.26 11.79 -18.24
CA ASN A 128 -6.54 10.53 -18.24
C ASN A 128 -7.34 9.47 -17.46
N TYR A 129 -8.34 8.89 -18.13
CA TYR A 129 -9.27 7.90 -17.57
C TYR A 129 -8.73 6.47 -17.54
N ARG A 130 -7.40 6.29 -17.50
CA ARG A 130 -6.80 4.97 -17.30
C ARG A 130 -7.31 4.36 -16.00
N TRP A 131 -7.55 3.05 -16.00
CA TRP A 131 -8.10 2.32 -14.86
C TRP A 131 -7.37 2.64 -13.55
N GLN A 132 -6.04 2.70 -13.59
CA GLN A 132 -5.20 3.01 -12.42
C GLN A 132 -5.43 4.43 -11.86
N ASN A 133 -5.83 5.39 -12.68
CA ASN A 133 -6.09 6.75 -12.24
C ASN A 133 -7.47 6.87 -11.57
N ILE A 134 -8.43 6.09 -12.05
CA ILE A 134 -9.80 6.08 -11.53
C ILE A 134 -9.87 5.26 -10.25
N ASN A 135 -9.30 4.06 -10.23
CA ASN A 135 -9.52 3.10 -9.15
C ASN A 135 -8.68 3.37 -7.90
N ARG A 136 -7.48 3.95 -8.05
CA ARG A 136 -6.50 4.12 -6.97
C ARG A 136 -7.03 4.98 -5.82
N PRO A 137 -7.72 6.12 -6.05
CA PRO A 137 -8.35 6.87 -4.97
C PRO A 137 -9.28 6.01 -4.11
N PHE A 138 -10.16 5.22 -4.74
CA PHE A 138 -11.15 4.42 -4.03
C PHE A 138 -10.53 3.23 -3.29
N ILE A 139 -9.61 2.51 -3.92
CA ILE A 139 -8.96 1.34 -3.30
C ILE A 139 -8.08 1.78 -2.12
N THR A 140 -7.36 2.91 -2.25
CA THR A 140 -6.60 3.47 -1.13
C THR A 140 -7.51 3.83 0.03
N LEU A 141 -8.63 4.51 -0.21
CA LEU A 141 -9.59 4.87 0.83
C LEU A 141 -10.20 3.63 1.50
N LEU A 142 -10.51 2.59 0.73
CA LEU A 142 -11.04 1.34 1.26
C LEU A 142 -10.02 0.64 2.17
N MET A 143 -8.75 0.59 1.77
CA MET A 143 -7.67 0.06 2.59
C MET A 143 -7.50 0.85 3.90
N ILE A 144 -7.51 2.18 3.84
CA ILE A 144 -7.42 3.04 5.03
C ILE A 144 -8.63 2.81 5.94
N ALA A 145 -9.84 2.72 5.39
CA ALA A 145 -11.06 2.47 6.15
C ALA A 145 -11.00 1.12 6.88
N GLY A 146 -10.50 0.07 6.22
CA GLY A 146 -10.31 -1.25 6.84
C GLY A 146 -9.32 -1.24 8.00
N LEU A 147 -8.35 -0.32 8.01
CA LEU A 147 -7.37 -0.17 9.10
C LEU A 147 -7.88 0.70 10.26
N ALA A 148 -8.94 1.47 10.07
CA ALA A 148 -9.38 2.48 11.03
C ALA A 148 -9.75 1.87 12.39
N TYR A 149 -10.52 0.78 12.40
CA TYR A 149 -10.94 0.13 13.64
C TYR A 149 -9.78 -0.47 14.46
N PRO A 150 -8.91 -1.33 13.89
CA PRO A 150 -7.78 -1.87 14.65
C PRO A 150 -6.81 -0.80 15.11
N VAL A 151 -6.53 0.23 14.30
CA VAL A 151 -5.67 1.34 14.72
C VAL A 151 -6.27 2.09 15.92
N ALA A 152 -7.56 2.44 15.86
CA ALA A 152 -8.22 3.17 16.94
C ALA A 152 -8.22 2.37 18.25
N MET A 153 -8.40 1.06 18.17
CA MET A 153 -8.43 0.19 19.34
C MET A 153 -7.05 -0.13 19.89
N ALA A 154 -6.01 -0.19 19.05
CA ALA A 154 -4.62 -0.38 19.49
C ALA A 154 -4.03 0.87 20.20
N LEU A 155 -4.59 2.05 19.93
CA LEU A 155 -4.17 3.32 20.52
C LEU A 155 -4.97 3.74 21.76
N LYS A 156 -5.95 2.94 22.17
CA LYS A 156 -6.79 3.19 23.33
C LYS A 156 -6.16 2.62 24.60
#